data_AF-A0A536WC61-F1
#
_entry.id   AF-A0A536WC61-F1
#
_cell.length_a   1.000
_cell.length_b   1.000
_cell.length_c   1.000
_cell.angle_alpha   90.00
_cell.angle_beta   90.00
_cell.angle_gamma   90.00
#
_symmetry.space_group_name_H-M   'P 1'
#
loop_
_entity.id
_entity.type
_entity.pdbx_description
1 polymer ?
#
loop_
_entity_poly.entity_id
_entity_poly.type
_entity_poly.pdbx_seq_one_letter_code
_entity_poly.pdbx_strand_id
1 'polypeptide(L)'
;LGTDGSVAFLFKHCGQIVFAPGTDENRLLDVALDASAEDVIDHDDGSIEVLTAPHDFVAVKAALGKAGFKPEFAEVTMKPATEVVLAGDDGARMQKLLDALEALDDVQNVYTTAVIEEA
;
A
#
# COMPACT_ATOMS: atom_id res chain seq x y z
N LEU A 1 -10.14 0.06 22.18
CA LEU A 1 -10.10 -1.14 21.31
C LEU A 1 -11.54 -1.53 20.99
N GLY A 2 -11.83 -1.85 19.72
CA GLY A 2 -13.16 -2.30 19.26
C GLY A 2 -13.34 -3.81 19.41
N THR A 3 -14.44 -4.34 18.88
CA THR A 3 -14.64 -5.79 18.74
C THR A 3 -13.82 -6.34 17.57
N ASP A 4 -13.50 -7.63 17.59
CA ASP A 4 -12.84 -8.29 16.46
C ASP A 4 -13.60 -8.03 15.15
N GLY A 5 -12.86 -7.63 14.12
CA GLY A 5 -13.42 -7.31 12.81
C GLY A 5 -14.08 -5.94 12.68
N SER A 6 -14.12 -5.10 13.73
CA SER A 6 -14.83 -3.80 13.69
C SER A 6 -14.32 -2.84 12.61
N VAL A 7 -13.07 -2.98 12.19
CA VAL A 7 -12.45 -2.18 11.12
C VAL A 7 -11.79 -3.04 10.05
N ALA A 8 -11.78 -4.37 10.19
CA ALA A 8 -11.04 -5.26 9.28
C ALA A 8 -11.55 -5.16 7.84
N PHE A 9 -12.85 -4.89 7.65
CA PHE A 9 -13.46 -4.72 6.33
C PHE A 9 -12.97 -3.46 5.59
N LEU A 10 -12.34 -2.51 6.28
CA LEU A 10 -11.74 -1.31 5.69
C LEU A 10 -10.38 -1.59 5.05
N PHE A 11 -9.83 -2.80 5.21
CA PHE A 11 -8.51 -3.15 4.72
C PHE A 11 -8.57 -4.36 3.79
N LYS A 12 -7.79 -4.29 2.71
CA LYS A 12 -7.55 -5.39 1.78
C LYS A 12 -6.18 -6.00 2.05
N HIS A 13 -6.14 -7.30 2.31
CA HIS A 13 -4.88 -8.04 2.35
C HIS A 13 -4.42 -8.32 0.91
N CYS A 14 -3.38 -7.63 0.46
CA CYS A 14 -2.91 -7.69 -0.93
C CYS A 14 -1.40 -7.46 -1.04
N GLY A 15 -0.83 -7.89 -2.17
CA GLY A 15 0.45 -7.35 -2.62
C GLY A 15 0.26 -5.95 -3.16
N GLN A 16 1.15 -5.03 -2.77
CA GLN A 16 1.20 -3.65 -3.22
C GLN A 16 2.57 -3.39 -3.83
N ILE A 17 2.62 -2.92 -5.08
CA ILE A 17 3.86 -2.63 -5.80
C ILE A 17 3.74 -1.22 -6.40
N VAL A 18 4.53 -0.26 -5.92
CA VAL A 18 4.46 1.15 -6.35
C VAL A 18 5.68 1.50 -7.21
N PHE A 19 5.43 2.18 -8.31
CA PHE A 19 6.40 2.66 -9.27
C PHE A 19 6.41 4.19 -9.30
N ALA A 20 7.61 4.77 -9.43
CA ALA A 20 7.79 6.21 -9.46
C ALA A 20 7.08 6.88 -10.66
N PRO A 21 6.77 8.19 -10.54
CA PRO A 21 6.25 8.97 -11.66
C PRO A 21 7.13 8.91 -12.91
N GLY A 22 6.49 8.85 -14.07
CA GLY A 22 7.16 8.72 -15.37
C GLY A 22 7.46 7.28 -15.79
N THR A 23 6.97 6.28 -15.03
CA THR A 23 6.94 4.89 -15.48
C THR A 23 6.02 4.74 -16.69
N ASP A 24 6.40 3.90 -17.66
CA ASP A 24 5.59 3.61 -18.85
C ASP A 24 4.35 2.79 -18.46
N GLU A 25 3.23 3.48 -18.22
CA GLU A 25 1.94 2.93 -17.79
C GLU A 25 1.43 1.83 -18.72
N ASN A 26 1.37 2.08 -20.02
CA ASN A 26 0.83 1.11 -20.98
C ASN A 26 1.62 -0.20 -20.94
N ARG A 27 2.95 -0.10 -20.93
CA ARG A 27 3.82 -1.27 -20.85
C ARG A 27 3.73 -1.96 -19.49
N LEU A 28 3.52 -1.19 -18.42
CA LEU A 28 3.40 -1.72 -17.06
C LEU A 28 2.09 -2.51 -16.93
N LEU A 29 0.98 -1.93 -17.38
CA LEU A 29 -0.34 -2.54 -17.39
C LEU A 29 -0.35 -3.85 -18.17
N ASP A 30 0.21 -3.88 -19.39
CA ASP A 30 0.28 -5.09 -20.21
C ASP A 30 1.00 -6.24 -19.47
N VAL A 31 2.17 -5.95 -18.88
CA VAL A 31 2.96 -6.97 -18.16
C VAL A 31 2.28 -7.36 -16.85
N ALA A 32 1.64 -6.42 -16.14
CA ALA A 32 0.92 -6.69 -14.91
C ALA A 32 -0.27 -7.61 -15.15
N LEU A 33 -1.06 -7.37 -16.21
CA LEU A 33 -2.19 -8.20 -16.61
C LEU A 33 -1.74 -9.62 -16.98
N ASP A 34 -0.70 -9.75 -17.80
CA ASP A 34 -0.12 -11.05 -18.16
C ASP A 34 0.41 -11.82 -16.94
N ALA A 35 0.85 -11.08 -15.91
CA ALA A 35 1.34 -11.66 -14.66
C ALA A 35 0.25 -11.97 -13.64
N SER A 36 -1.04 -11.75 -13.96
CA SER A 36 -2.18 -11.91 -13.05
C SER A 36 -2.22 -10.91 -11.88
N ALA A 37 -1.84 -9.65 -12.13
CA ALA A 37 -2.17 -8.57 -11.21
C ALA A 37 -3.70 -8.41 -11.09
N GLU A 38 -4.15 -8.02 -9.90
CA GLU A 38 -5.57 -7.80 -9.63
C GLU A 38 -6.04 -6.42 -10.09
N ASP A 39 -5.18 -5.42 -9.97
CA ASP A 39 -5.50 -4.03 -10.32
C ASP A 39 -4.25 -3.22 -10.64
N VAL A 40 -4.41 -2.14 -11.41
CA VAL A 40 -3.38 -1.13 -11.68
C VAL A 40 -4.02 0.24 -11.49
N ILE A 41 -3.47 1.03 -10.58
CA ILE A 41 -4.02 2.30 -10.12
C ILE A 41 -3.01 3.41 -10.41
N ASP A 42 -3.44 4.42 -11.16
CA ASP A 42 -2.69 5.65 -11.34
C ASP A 42 -3.04 6.65 -10.24
N HIS A 43 -2.01 7.25 -9.65
CA HIS A 43 -2.17 8.28 -8.63
C HIS A 43 -1.99 9.68 -9.23
N ASP A 44 -2.56 10.68 -8.56
CA ASP A 44 -2.52 12.08 -9.01
C ASP A 44 -1.09 12.66 -9.06
N ASP A 45 -0.16 12.07 -8.30
CA ASP A 45 1.28 12.43 -8.31
C ASP A 45 2.04 11.79 -9.49
N GLY A 46 1.35 10.99 -10.31
CA GLY A 46 1.88 10.28 -11.46
C GLY A 46 2.54 8.94 -11.12
N SER A 47 2.56 8.53 -9.85
CA SER A 47 2.99 7.19 -9.47
C SER A 47 1.96 6.16 -9.90
N ILE A 48 2.42 4.92 -10.12
CA ILE A 48 1.54 3.82 -10.55
C ILE A 48 1.66 2.69 -9.54
N GLU A 49 0.53 2.19 -9.08
CA GLU A 49 0.42 1.11 -8.11
C GLU A 49 -0.16 -0.12 -8.78
N VAL A 50 0.51 -1.27 -8.63
CA VAL A 50 0.00 -2.58 -9.06
C VAL A 50 -0.39 -3.36 -7.82
N LEU A 51 -1.65 -3.81 -7.77
CA LEU A 51 -2.19 -4.65 -6.72
C LEU A 51 -2.25 -6.11 -7.14
N THR A 52 -2.00 -7.01 -6.20
CA THR A 52 -2.02 -8.46 -6.45
C THR A 52 -2.69 -9.19 -5.30
N ALA A 53 -3.13 -10.42 -5.55
CA ALA A 53 -3.39 -11.33 -4.44
C ALA A 53 -2.07 -11.57 -3.65
N PRO A 54 -2.11 -11.79 -2.33
CA PRO A 54 -0.91 -12.02 -1.52
C PRO A 54 -0.03 -13.18 -2.01
N HIS A 55 -0.65 -14.22 -2.56
CA HIS A 55 0.04 -15.42 -3.04
C HIS A 55 0.70 -15.23 -4.42
N ASP A 56 0.20 -14.28 -5.22
CA ASP A 56 0.72 -13.96 -6.56
C ASP A 56 1.80 -12.88 -6.54
N PHE A 57 1.92 -12.14 -5.43
CA PHE A 57 2.85 -11.01 -5.26
C PHE A 57 4.27 -11.30 -5.77
N VAL A 58 4.84 -12.44 -5.38
CA VAL A 58 6.22 -12.80 -5.75
C VAL A 58 6.34 -13.04 -7.26
N ALA A 59 5.34 -13.68 -7.86
CA ALA A 59 5.32 -13.98 -9.30
C ALA A 59 5.16 -12.69 -10.12
N VAL A 60 4.22 -11.83 -9.73
CA VAL A 60 3.98 -10.53 -10.39
C VAL A 60 5.21 -9.63 -10.29
N LYS A 61 5.77 -9.45 -9.09
CA LYS A 61 6.99 -8.67 -8.88
C LYS A 61 8.14 -9.16 -9.75
N ALA A 62 8.31 -10.48 -9.88
CA ALA A 62 9.34 -11.06 -10.73
C ALA A 62 9.09 -10.82 -12.23
N ALA A 63 7.84 -10.91 -12.69
CA ALA A 63 7.48 -10.63 -14.08
C ALA A 63 7.73 -9.16 -14.46
N LEU A 64 7.29 -8.22 -13.61
CA LEU A 64 7.53 -6.79 -13.77
C LEU A 64 9.03 -6.48 -13.78
N GLY A 65 9.80 -7.10 -12.87
CA GLY A 65 11.26 -6.98 -12.83
C GLY A 65 11.95 -7.50 -14.11
N LYS A 66 11.50 -8.62 -14.67
CA LYS A 66 12.02 -9.17 -15.94
C LYS A 66 11.73 -8.26 -17.13
N ALA A 67 10.61 -7.55 -17.12
CA ALA A 67 10.30 -6.52 -18.11
C ALA A 67 11.10 -5.23 -17.91
N GLY A 68 11.91 -5.13 -16.85
CA GLY A 68 12.79 -4.00 -16.57
C GLY A 68 12.16 -2.92 -15.70
N PHE A 69 10.99 -3.16 -15.12
CA PHE A 69 10.40 -2.23 -14.15
C PHE A 69 11.07 -2.38 -12.78
N LYS A 70 11.29 -1.25 -12.12
CA LYS A 70 11.88 -1.20 -10.77
C LYS A 70 10.88 -0.50 -9.84
N PRO A 71 10.29 -1.22 -8.90
CA PRO A 71 9.39 -0.60 -7.93
C PRO A 71 10.19 0.20 -6.90
N GLU A 72 9.62 1.31 -6.46
CA GLU A 72 10.08 2.07 -5.30
C GLU A 72 9.66 1.37 -3.99
N PHE A 73 8.49 0.73 -4.03
CA PHE A 73 7.92 0.01 -2.90
C PHE A 73 7.28 -1.30 -3.36
N ALA A 74 7.45 -2.39 -2.59
CA ALA A 74 6.82 -3.67 -2.91
C ALA A 74 6.70 -4.57 -1.68
N GLU A 75 5.47 -4.80 -1.20
CA GLU A 75 5.19 -5.59 0.02
C GLU A 75 3.81 -6.28 -0.04
N VAL A 76 3.63 -7.36 0.74
CA VAL A 76 2.30 -7.90 1.07
C VAL A 76 1.81 -7.21 2.34
N THR A 77 0.72 -6.45 2.25
CA THR A 77 0.26 -5.53 3.29
C THR A 77 -1.26 -5.56 3.46
N MET A 78 -1.76 -4.81 4.44
CA MET A 78 -3.18 -4.48 4.60
C MET A 78 -3.44 -3.06 4.09
N LYS A 79 -3.84 -2.94 2.83
CA LYS A 79 -4.11 -1.64 2.19
C LYS A 79 -5.46 -1.09 2.63
N PRO A 80 -5.56 0.17 3.10
CA PRO A 80 -6.85 0.79 3.39
C PRO A 80 -7.67 0.98 2.11
N ALA A 81 -8.96 0.67 2.18
CA ALA A 81 -9.93 0.91 1.11
C ALA A 81 -10.35 2.39 1.03
N THR A 82 -10.26 3.09 2.15
CA THR A 82 -10.54 4.52 2.27
C THR A 82 -9.56 5.14 3.23
N GLU A 83 -9.12 6.36 2.94
CA GLU A 83 -8.18 7.11 3.77
C GLU A 83 -8.88 8.26 4.49
N VAL A 84 -8.31 8.65 5.63
CA VAL A 84 -8.75 9.78 6.47
C VAL A 84 -7.56 10.70 6.65
N VAL A 85 -7.62 11.86 6.02
CA VAL A 85 -6.56 12.86 6.13
C VAL A 85 -6.64 13.55 7.49
N LEU A 86 -5.52 13.58 8.21
CA LEU A 86 -5.37 14.25 9.49
C LEU A 86 -4.25 15.29 9.42
N ALA A 87 -4.53 16.49 9.93
CA ALA A 87 -3.59 17.60 9.93
C ALA A 87 -3.50 18.26 11.32
N GLY A 88 -2.48 19.09 11.52
CA GLY A 88 -2.28 19.88 12.73
C GLY A 88 -2.26 19.04 14.01
N ASP A 89 -3.03 19.46 15.02
CA ASP A 89 -3.06 18.80 16.34
C ASP A 89 -3.57 17.35 16.27
N ASP A 90 -4.50 17.04 15.36
CA ASP A 90 -5.05 15.69 15.23
C ASP A 90 -4.04 14.75 14.56
N GLY A 91 -3.34 15.23 13.53
CA GLY A 91 -2.22 14.50 12.91
C GLY A 91 -1.10 14.22 13.92
N ALA A 92 -0.70 15.22 14.70
CA ALA A 92 0.32 15.07 15.73
C ALA A 92 -0.08 14.10 16.86
N ARG A 93 -1.36 14.05 17.23
CA ARG A 93 -1.87 13.07 18.20
C ARG A 93 -1.88 11.66 17.62
N MET A 94 -2.28 11.52 16.36
CA MET A 94 -2.27 10.23 15.67
C MET A 94 -0.85 9.68 15.55
N GLN A 95 0.11 10.51 15.15
CA GLN A 95 1.51 10.10 15.05
C GLN A 95 2.04 9.56 16.38
N LYS A 96 1.80 10.28 17.49
CA LYS A 96 2.21 9.82 18.82
C LYS A 96 1.58 8.48 19.22
N LEU A 97 0.35 8.21 18.78
CA LEU A 97 -0.30 6.93 19.01
C LEU A 97 0.37 5.81 18.21
N LEU A 98 0.66 6.06 16.92
CA LEU A 98 1.37 5.10 16.07
C LEU A 98 2.75 4.77 16.65
N ASP A 99 3.53 5.80 17.00
CA ASP A 99 4.86 5.64 17.62
C ASP A 99 4.79 4.79 18.90
N ALA A 100 3.77 5.03 19.74
CA ALA A 100 3.59 4.29 20.99
C ALA A 100 3.21 2.82 20.77
N LEU A 101 2.49 2.50 19.70
CA LEU A 101 2.13 1.13 19.34
C LEU A 101 3.34 0.39 18.74
N GLU A 102 4.08 1.05 17.85
CA GLU A 102 5.27 0.49 17.20
C GLU A 102 6.43 0.27 18.18
N ALA A 103 6.47 1.02 19.28
CA ALA A 103 7.46 0.83 20.33
C ALA A 103 7.23 -0.41 21.22
N LEU A 104 6.14 -1.15 21.04
CA LEU A 104 5.84 -2.35 21.80
C LEU A 104 6.46 -3.58 21.14
N ASP A 105 7.26 -4.35 21.88
CA ASP A 105 7.95 -5.54 21.36
C ASP A 105 7.00 -6.60 20.76
N ASP A 106 5.77 -6.69 21.27
CA ASP A 106 4.77 -7.65 20.82
C ASP A 106 4.01 -7.21 19.56
N VAL A 107 4.13 -5.94 19.15
CA VAL A 107 3.47 -5.40 17.96
C VAL A 107 4.35 -5.66 16.75
N GLN A 108 3.80 -6.38 15.76
CA GLN A 108 4.52 -6.70 14.53
C GLN A 108 4.25 -5.70 13.41
N ASN A 109 2.99 -5.27 13.26
CA ASN A 109 2.58 -4.33 12.22
C ASN A 109 1.42 -3.47 12.75
N VAL A 110 1.39 -2.20 12.33
CA VAL A 110 0.28 -1.28 12.56
C VAL A 110 -0.25 -0.84 11.21
N TYR A 111 -1.55 -1.04 10.98
CA TYR A 111 -2.22 -0.61 9.76
C TYR A 111 -3.27 0.43 10.12
N THR A 112 -3.33 1.49 9.33
CA THR A 112 -4.18 2.65 9.60
C THR A 112 -4.83 3.15 8.32
N THR A 113 -6.00 3.75 8.44
CA THR A 113 -6.60 4.53 7.35
C THR A 113 -6.13 5.99 7.39
N ALA A 114 -5.36 6.40 8.40
CA ALA A 114 -4.94 7.78 8.56
C ALA A 114 -3.80 8.13 7.59
N VAL A 115 -3.96 9.23 6.86
CA VAL A 115 -2.89 9.91 6.13
C VAL A 115 -2.56 11.18 6.88
N ILE A 116 -1.33 11.30 7.37
CA ILE A 116 -0.91 12.43 8.20
C ILE A 116 -0.21 13.44 7.30
N GLU A 117 -0.78 14.63 7.16
CA GLU A 117 -0.11 15.73 6.47
C GLU A 117 0.98 16.32 7.36
N GLU A 118 2.20 16.42 6.84
CA GLU A 118 3.26 17.20 7.48
C GLU A 118 2.91 18.70 7.42
N ALA A 119 3.06 19.38 8.56
CA ALA A 119 2.71 20.79 8.73
C ALA A 119 3.74 21.75 8.13
#